data_AF-A0AAJ1QGJ7-F1
#
_entry.id   AF-A0AAJ1QGJ7-F1
#
_cell.length_a   1.000
_cell.length_b   1.000
_cell.length_c   1.000
_cell.angle_alpha   90.00
_cell.angle_beta   90.00
_cell.angle_gamma   90.00
#
_symmetry.space_group_name_H-M   'P 1'
#
loop_
_entity.id
_entity.type
_entity.pdbx_description
1 polymer ?
#
loop_
_entity_poly.entity_id
_entity_poly.type
_entity_poly.pdbx_seq_one_letter_code
_entity_poly.pdbx_strand_id
1 'polypeptide(L)'
;MSQNISELNLAPISNEKLVEFINQQLPITVPALKEHIMEEFKKRALDYRHLYNSKTDELTIKLPLSLIDGCLFERNIPKPPLVGNFYAIVHRLRNFLQHSKELNGKRLKTFHYIYDQLYLPYGLVDIISEDEIKNLTENDVFITFKNSKQHFPNHKILQKISKDHLLLTVDKGNFYRGLNKVTLSLDHKIIREESLNNITA
;
A
#
# COMPACT_ATOMS: atom_id res chain seq x y z
N MET A 1 -31.74 16.19 -4.54
CA MET A 1 -31.52 15.19 -5.61
C MET A 1 -31.54 13.83 -4.95
N SER A 2 -32.52 12.98 -5.28
CA SER A 2 -32.67 11.66 -4.67
C SER A 2 -31.58 10.72 -5.20
N GLN A 3 -30.75 10.20 -4.29
CA GLN A 3 -29.73 9.19 -4.57
C GLN A 3 -30.41 7.89 -5.01
N ASN A 4 -30.28 7.55 -6.29
CA ASN A 4 -30.88 6.36 -6.85
C ASN A 4 -29.90 5.20 -6.75
N ILE A 5 -30.12 4.35 -5.74
CA ILE A 5 -29.50 3.02 -5.57
C ILE A 5 -29.63 2.15 -6.85
N SER A 6 -30.56 2.50 -7.73
CA SER A 6 -30.81 1.87 -9.03
C SER A 6 -29.66 1.99 -10.04
N GLU A 7 -28.72 2.93 -9.90
CA GLU A 7 -27.54 3.00 -10.81
C GLU A 7 -26.55 1.83 -10.62
N LEU A 8 -26.57 1.16 -9.46
CA LEU A 8 -25.81 -0.07 -9.23
C LEU A 8 -26.48 -1.32 -9.85
N ASN A 9 -27.75 -1.22 -10.26
CA ASN A 9 -28.57 -2.36 -10.69
C ASN A 9 -28.67 -2.55 -12.21
N LEU A 10 -28.09 -1.66 -13.04
CA LEU A 10 -28.24 -1.72 -14.50
C LEU A 10 -26.86 -1.81 -15.19
N ALA A 11 -26.53 -3.02 -15.64
CA ALA A 11 -25.28 -3.49 -16.27
C ALA A 11 -24.08 -3.71 -15.31
N PRO A 12 -23.20 -4.70 -15.59
CA PRO A 12 -21.97 -4.85 -14.82
C PRO A 12 -21.09 -3.61 -15.03
N ILE A 13 -21.18 -2.65 -14.09
CA ILE A 13 -20.27 -1.51 -14.06
C ILE A 13 -18.84 -2.03 -13.87
N SER A 14 -17.85 -1.41 -14.51
CA SER A 14 -16.45 -1.79 -14.32
C SER A 14 -16.00 -1.50 -12.88
N ASN A 15 -14.86 -2.06 -12.45
CA ASN A 15 -14.38 -1.79 -11.09
C ASN A 15 -14.01 -0.31 -10.91
N GLU A 16 -13.54 0.35 -11.96
CA GLU A 16 -13.22 1.78 -11.98
C GLU A 16 -14.49 2.61 -11.74
N LYS A 17 -15.59 2.27 -12.44
CA LYS A 17 -16.88 2.93 -12.25
C LYS A 17 -17.46 2.70 -10.85
N LEU A 18 -17.29 1.49 -10.29
CA LEU A 18 -17.69 1.22 -8.90
C LEU A 18 -16.91 2.10 -7.93
N VAL A 19 -15.59 2.21 -8.08
CA VAL A 19 -14.76 3.07 -7.21
C VAL A 19 -15.13 4.55 -7.38
N GLU A 20 -15.37 5.01 -8.61
CA GLU A 20 -15.82 6.37 -8.87
C GLU A 20 -17.17 6.67 -8.20
N PHE A 21 -18.14 5.76 -8.33
CA PHE A 21 -19.42 5.86 -7.63
C PHE A 21 -19.24 5.99 -6.12
N ILE A 22 -18.44 5.11 -5.50
CA ILE A 22 -18.17 5.13 -4.06
C ILE A 22 -17.56 6.49 -3.64
N ASN A 23 -16.62 7.01 -4.41
CA ASN A 23 -15.96 8.29 -4.14
C ASN A 23 -16.94 9.48 -4.18
N GLN A 24 -17.93 9.45 -5.07
CA GLN A 24 -18.97 10.47 -5.15
C GLN A 24 -19.93 10.44 -3.95
N GLN A 25 -20.02 9.32 -3.23
CA GLN A 25 -20.88 9.17 -2.06
C GLN A 25 -20.20 9.52 -0.72
N LEU A 26 -18.95 10.01 -0.73
CA LEU A 26 -18.25 10.36 0.51
C LEU A 26 -18.76 11.70 1.09
N PRO A 27 -19.01 11.78 2.42
CA PRO A 27 -18.95 10.70 3.40
C PRO A 27 -20.17 9.76 3.31
N ILE A 28 -19.92 8.45 3.37
CA ILE A 28 -20.99 7.44 3.30
C ILE A 28 -21.68 7.35 4.67
N THR A 29 -22.81 8.04 4.81
CA THR A 29 -23.60 8.09 6.05
C THR A 29 -24.73 7.05 6.09
N VAL A 30 -25.16 6.54 4.94
CA VAL A 30 -26.27 5.59 4.83
C VAL A 30 -25.79 4.14 5.08
N PRO A 31 -26.28 3.43 6.12
CA PRO A 31 -25.82 2.07 6.43
C PRO A 31 -26.08 1.05 5.31
N ALA A 32 -27.27 1.07 4.70
CA ALA A 32 -27.62 0.15 3.61
C ALA A 32 -26.68 0.28 2.39
N LEU A 33 -26.17 1.50 2.14
CA LEU A 33 -25.19 1.72 1.09
C LEU A 33 -23.84 1.08 1.42
N LYS A 34 -23.40 1.10 2.69
CA LYS A 34 -22.16 0.44 3.12
C LYS A 34 -22.24 -1.07 2.94
N GLU A 35 -23.36 -1.68 3.33
CA GLU A 35 -23.61 -3.12 3.14
C GLU A 35 -23.56 -3.48 1.66
N HIS A 36 -24.23 -2.71 0.80
CA HIS A 36 -24.21 -2.94 -0.63
C HIS A 36 -22.80 -2.84 -1.24
N ILE A 37 -22.03 -1.83 -0.82
CA ILE A 37 -20.63 -1.68 -1.25
C ILE A 37 -19.78 -2.90 -0.82
N MET A 38 -19.96 -3.39 0.41
CA MET A 38 -19.26 -4.59 0.89
C MET A 38 -19.61 -5.83 0.06
N GLU A 39 -20.88 -6.02 -0.29
CA GLU A 39 -21.30 -7.14 -1.14
C GLU A 39 -20.71 -7.07 -2.55
N GLU A 40 -20.66 -5.87 -3.15
CA GLU A 40 -20.00 -5.69 -4.44
C GLU A 40 -18.49 -5.94 -4.37
N PHE A 41 -17.82 -5.55 -3.27
CA PHE A 41 -16.40 -5.88 -3.06
C PHE A 41 -16.17 -7.39 -2.99
N LYS A 42 -17.02 -8.12 -2.25
CA LYS A 42 -16.96 -9.60 -2.15
C LYS A 42 -17.17 -10.26 -3.50
N LYS A 43 -18.25 -9.90 -4.20
CA LYS A 43 -18.63 -10.44 -5.52
C LYS A 43 -17.53 -10.25 -6.56
N ARG A 44 -16.81 -9.12 -6.50
CA ARG A 44 -15.71 -8.77 -7.40
C ARG A 44 -14.33 -9.22 -6.93
N ALA A 45 -14.26 -9.88 -5.76
CA ALA A 45 -13.01 -10.31 -5.13
C ALA A 45 -11.97 -9.17 -4.96
N LEU A 46 -12.43 -7.97 -4.60
CA LEU A 46 -11.55 -6.83 -4.32
C LEU A 46 -10.96 -6.96 -2.91
N ASP A 47 -9.68 -6.60 -2.73
CA ASP A 47 -9.06 -6.60 -1.40
C ASP A 47 -9.31 -5.27 -0.69
N TYR A 48 -10.24 -5.30 0.27
CA TYR A 48 -10.67 -4.16 1.08
C TYR A 48 -10.35 -4.31 2.57
N ARG A 49 -9.50 -5.27 2.95
CA ARG A 49 -9.25 -5.65 4.36
C ARG A 49 -8.77 -4.50 5.25
N HIS A 50 -8.12 -3.51 4.67
CA HIS A 50 -7.67 -2.31 5.39
C HIS A 50 -8.79 -1.29 5.67
N LEU A 51 -9.91 -1.34 4.93
CA LEU A 51 -11.09 -0.49 5.11
C LEU A 51 -12.08 -1.10 6.09
N TYR A 52 -11.92 -2.37 6.42
CA TYR A 52 -12.91 -3.14 7.17
C TYR A 52 -12.46 -3.37 8.61
N ASN A 53 -13.31 -2.95 9.56
CA ASN A 53 -13.11 -3.24 10.97
C ASN A 53 -13.79 -4.55 11.34
N SER A 54 -13.01 -5.64 11.38
CA SER A 54 -13.52 -6.96 11.74
C SER A 54 -14.07 -7.08 13.17
N LYS A 55 -13.82 -6.11 14.06
CA LYS A 55 -14.38 -6.11 15.42
C LYS A 55 -15.79 -5.53 15.47
N THR A 56 -16.07 -4.54 14.63
CA THR A 56 -17.38 -3.86 14.57
C THR A 56 -18.21 -4.29 13.36
N ASP A 57 -17.64 -5.10 12.47
CA ASP A 57 -18.22 -5.49 11.17
C ASP A 57 -18.56 -4.28 10.28
N GLU A 58 -17.75 -3.22 10.37
CA GLU A 58 -18.04 -1.97 9.66
C GLU A 58 -17.00 -1.64 8.59
N LEU A 59 -17.51 -1.26 7.42
CA LEU A 59 -16.72 -0.61 6.38
C LEU A 59 -16.49 0.86 6.73
N THR A 60 -15.22 1.22 6.83
CA THR A 60 -14.74 2.56 7.16
C THR A 60 -13.96 3.13 5.97
N ILE A 61 -14.67 3.89 5.12
CA ILE A 61 -14.05 4.67 4.03
C ILE A 61 -14.12 6.14 4.42
N LYS A 62 -12.96 6.75 4.70
CA LYS A 62 -12.86 8.15 5.12
C LYS A 62 -12.37 9.05 4.00
N LEU A 63 -11.64 8.48 3.05
CA LEU A 63 -10.99 9.19 1.97
C LEU A 63 -11.33 8.54 0.62
N PRO A 64 -11.18 9.28 -0.50
CA PRO A 64 -11.38 8.72 -1.83
C PRO A 64 -10.52 7.48 -2.05
N LEU A 65 -11.09 6.46 -2.65
CA LEU A 65 -10.45 5.20 -2.97
C LEU A 65 -9.84 5.24 -4.39
N SER A 66 -8.78 4.47 -4.54
CA SER A 66 -8.27 3.99 -5.82
C SER A 66 -8.27 2.46 -5.81
N LEU A 67 -8.51 1.86 -6.96
CA LEU A 67 -8.21 0.44 -7.18
C LEU A 67 -6.81 0.33 -7.78
N ILE A 68 -5.91 -0.32 -7.07
CA ILE A 68 -4.53 -0.56 -7.48
C ILE A 68 -4.27 -2.03 -7.27
N ASP A 69 -3.90 -2.76 -8.32
CA ASP A 69 -3.58 -4.18 -8.23
C ASP A 69 -4.73 -5.00 -7.60
N GLY A 70 -5.99 -4.70 -7.90
CA GLY A 70 -7.15 -5.37 -7.29
C GLY A 70 -7.33 -5.09 -5.78
N CYS A 71 -6.51 -4.22 -5.21
CA CYS A 71 -6.57 -3.73 -3.86
C CYS A 71 -7.21 -2.34 -3.84
N LEU A 72 -8.19 -2.13 -2.97
CA LEU A 72 -8.64 -0.77 -2.70
C LEU A 72 -7.54 -0.04 -1.93
N PHE A 73 -7.48 1.28 -2.05
CA PHE A 73 -6.46 2.09 -1.39
C PHE A 73 -7.00 3.50 -1.17
N GLU A 74 -6.98 3.99 0.08
CA GLU A 74 -7.32 5.39 0.38
C GLU A 74 -6.26 6.35 -0.18
N ARG A 75 -6.68 7.29 -1.02
CA ARG A 75 -5.85 8.36 -1.58
C ARG A 75 -5.85 9.59 -0.69
N ASN A 76 -4.94 10.51 -1.01
CA ASN A 76 -4.86 11.83 -0.40
C ASN A 76 -4.74 11.78 1.13
N ILE A 77 -4.20 10.68 1.67
CA ILE A 77 -3.89 10.56 3.08
C ILE A 77 -2.91 11.70 3.42
N PRO A 78 -3.29 12.64 4.31
CA PRO A 78 -2.40 13.72 4.72
C PRO A 78 -1.05 13.16 5.15
N LYS A 79 0.02 13.63 4.49
CA LYS A 79 1.38 13.21 4.83
C LYS A 79 1.66 13.64 6.28
N PRO A 80 2.21 12.75 7.12
CA PRO A 80 2.64 13.13 8.45
C PRO A 80 3.64 14.29 8.37
N PRO A 81 3.64 15.21 9.34
CA PRO A 81 4.57 16.32 9.35
C PRO A 81 6.00 15.78 9.36
N LEU A 82 6.80 16.18 8.38
CA LEU A 82 8.21 15.78 8.25
C LEU A 82 9.11 16.62 9.18
N VAL A 83 8.67 16.79 10.42
CA VAL A 83 9.39 17.46 11.51
C VAL A 83 9.31 16.61 12.77
N GLY A 84 10.24 16.82 13.70
CA GLY A 84 10.29 16.09 14.97
C GLY A 84 10.49 14.58 14.79
N ASN A 85 9.82 13.77 15.62
CA ASN A 85 10.07 12.33 15.70
C ASN A 85 9.81 11.59 14.38
N PHE A 86 8.81 12.02 13.59
CA PHE A 86 8.53 11.36 12.32
C PHE A 86 9.63 11.59 11.28
N TYR A 87 10.23 12.78 11.26
CA TYR A 87 11.40 13.05 10.42
C TYR A 87 12.57 12.12 10.75
N ALA A 88 12.83 11.87 12.03
CA ALA A 88 13.87 10.94 12.45
C ALA A 88 13.61 9.49 11.98
N ILE A 89 12.35 9.05 11.98
CA ILE A 89 11.94 7.72 11.48
C ILE A 89 12.20 7.62 9.96
N VAL A 90 11.80 8.62 9.18
CA VAL A 90 12.07 8.68 7.73
C VAL A 90 13.58 8.72 7.46
N HIS A 91 14.35 9.47 8.25
CA HIS A 91 15.79 9.53 8.14
C HIS A 91 16.46 8.17 8.41
N ARG A 92 15.93 7.37 9.34
CA ARG A 92 16.42 5.99 9.57
C ARG A 92 16.17 5.10 8.38
N LEU A 93 14.97 5.14 7.80
CA LEU A 93 14.67 4.39 6.58
C LEU A 93 15.64 4.80 5.47
N ARG A 94 15.83 6.11 5.26
CA ARG A 94 16.81 6.62 4.29
C ARG A 94 18.22 6.11 4.59
N ASN A 95 18.67 6.18 5.83
CA ASN A 95 19.99 5.70 6.23
C ASN A 95 20.16 4.20 5.97
N PHE A 96 19.15 3.39 6.29
CA PHE A 96 19.13 1.96 5.98
C PHE A 96 19.31 1.73 4.48
N LEU A 97 18.55 2.46 3.65
CA LEU A 97 18.59 2.32 2.19
C LEU A 97 19.95 2.70 1.59
N GLN A 98 20.62 3.71 2.14
CA GLN A 98 21.86 4.26 1.57
C GLN A 98 23.13 3.60 2.12
N HIS A 99 23.11 3.08 3.35
CA HIS A 99 24.34 2.66 4.05
C HIS A 99 24.35 1.19 4.47
N SER A 100 23.30 0.42 4.18
CA SER A 100 23.31 -1.03 4.41
C SER A 100 24.27 -1.70 3.43
N LYS A 101 25.17 -2.54 3.94
CA LYS A 101 26.17 -3.26 3.14
C LYS A 101 25.52 -4.12 2.06
N GLU A 102 24.37 -4.71 2.38
CA GLU A 102 23.57 -5.58 1.52
C GLU A 102 22.98 -4.84 0.32
N LEU A 103 22.83 -3.51 0.41
CA LEU A 103 22.27 -2.65 -0.63
C LEU A 103 23.35 -1.90 -1.41
N ASN A 104 24.62 -2.03 -1.05
CA ASN A 104 25.69 -1.32 -1.72
C ASN A 104 25.80 -1.74 -3.19
N GLY A 105 25.80 -0.75 -4.10
CA GLY A 105 25.79 -0.98 -5.55
C GLY A 105 24.47 -1.50 -6.12
N LYS A 106 23.42 -1.65 -5.31
CA LYS A 106 22.08 -2.05 -5.76
C LYS A 106 21.25 -0.84 -6.16
N ARG A 107 20.35 -1.04 -7.12
CA ARG A 107 19.35 -0.04 -7.54
C ARG A 107 18.03 -0.33 -6.85
N LEU A 108 17.45 0.68 -6.22
CA LEU A 108 16.18 0.56 -5.53
C LEU A 108 15.05 0.86 -6.51
N LYS A 109 14.10 -0.07 -6.67
CA LYS A 109 12.96 0.07 -7.58
C LYS A 109 11.64 -0.13 -6.86
N THR A 110 10.61 0.60 -7.24
CA THR A 110 9.25 0.39 -6.71
C THR A 110 8.19 0.98 -7.61
N PHE A 111 6.92 0.85 -7.23
CA PHE A 111 5.81 1.50 -7.91
C PHE A 111 5.51 2.88 -7.33
N HIS A 112 4.95 3.78 -8.15
CA HIS A 112 4.66 5.16 -7.75
C HIS A 112 3.83 5.23 -6.45
N TYR A 113 2.77 4.43 -6.37
CA TYR A 113 1.87 4.46 -5.21
C TYR A 113 2.52 3.88 -3.94
N ILE A 114 3.54 3.03 -4.07
CA ILE A 114 4.35 2.55 -2.93
C ILE A 114 5.31 3.66 -2.52
N TYR A 115 6.03 4.25 -3.47
CA TYR A 115 6.97 5.35 -3.24
C TYR A 115 6.34 6.51 -2.48
N ASP A 116 5.11 6.90 -2.86
CA ASP A 116 4.33 7.95 -2.19
C ASP A 116 4.11 7.70 -0.68
N GLN A 117 4.16 6.43 -0.26
CA GLN A 117 3.94 5.98 1.13
C GLN A 117 5.23 5.84 1.95
N LEU A 118 6.40 6.01 1.32
CA LEU A 118 7.71 5.89 1.98
C LEU A 118 8.25 7.23 2.51
N TYR A 119 7.70 8.35 2.02
CA TYR A 119 8.10 9.71 2.40
C TYR A 119 9.59 10.02 2.15
N LEU A 120 10.20 9.34 1.18
CA LEU A 120 11.60 9.50 0.80
C LEU A 120 11.78 10.69 -0.15
N PRO A 121 12.97 11.31 -0.20
CA PRO A 121 13.29 12.32 -1.20
C PRO A 121 13.37 11.73 -2.61
N TYR A 122 13.12 12.56 -3.62
CA TYR A 122 13.26 12.19 -5.03
C TYR A 122 14.69 11.73 -5.37
N GLY A 123 14.80 10.80 -6.32
CA GLY A 123 16.09 10.31 -6.84
C GLY A 123 16.76 9.20 -6.03
N LEU A 124 16.19 8.78 -4.89
CA LEU A 124 16.70 7.63 -4.13
C LEU A 124 16.20 6.29 -4.67
N VAL A 125 15.00 6.26 -5.23
CA VAL A 125 14.30 5.06 -5.68
C VAL A 125 13.74 5.31 -7.07
N ASP A 126 14.01 4.40 -7.99
CA ASP A 126 13.48 4.42 -9.34
C ASP A 126 12.03 3.92 -9.33
N ILE A 127 11.15 4.66 -10.00
CA ILE A 127 9.75 4.28 -10.16
C ILE A 127 9.61 3.48 -11.46
N ILE A 128 9.07 2.26 -11.36
CA ILE A 128 8.79 1.39 -12.49
C ILE A 128 7.30 1.07 -12.58
N SER A 129 6.87 0.55 -13.72
CA SER A 129 5.55 -0.04 -13.96
C SER A 129 5.54 -1.56 -13.78
N GLU A 130 4.34 -2.16 -13.75
CA GLU A 130 4.20 -3.62 -13.60
C GLU A 130 4.87 -4.38 -14.75
N ASP A 131 4.77 -3.89 -15.99
CA ASP A 131 5.37 -4.52 -17.17
C ASP A 131 6.90 -4.54 -17.14
N GLU A 132 7.50 -3.65 -16.35
CA GLU A 132 8.96 -3.54 -16.17
C GLU A 132 9.50 -4.49 -15.08
N ILE A 133 8.63 -5.19 -14.32
CA ILE A 133 9.08 -6.20 -13.34
C ILE A 133 9.93 -7.28 -14.03
N LYS A 134 9.59 -7.67 -15.26
CA LYS A 134 10.36 -8.68 -16.02
C LYS A 134 11.79 -8.23 -16.37
N ASN A 135 12.07 -6.93 -16.25
CA ASN A 135 13.39 -6.33 -16.52
C ASN A 135 14.21 -6.16 -15.24
N LEU A 136 13.72 -6.65 -14.09
CA LEU A 136 14.50 -6.69 -12.86
C LEU A 136 15.71 -7.62 -13.04
N THR A 137 16.83 -7.18 -12.50
CA THR A 137 18.11 -7.89 -12.50
C THR A 137 18.53 -8.18 -11.06
N GLU A 138 19.53 -9.04 -10.89
CA GLU A 138 20.15 -9.32 -9.58
C GLU A 138 20.68 -8.07 -8.85
N ASN A 139 20.91 -6.97 -9.56
CA ASN A 139 21.34 -5.70 -9.00
C ASN A 139 20.19 -4.78 -8.60
N ASP A 140 18.95 -5.20 -8.81
CA ASP A 140 17.77 -4.46 -8.42
C ASP A 140 17.18 -5.03 -7.13
N VAL A 141 16.75 -4.12 -6.24
CA VAL A 141 16.02 -4.44 -5.02
C VAL A 141 14.64 -3.82 -5.14
N PHE A 142 13.61 -4.66 -5.13
CA PHE A 142 12.25 -4.16 -5.24
C PHE A 142 11.70 -3.82 -3.84
N ILE A 143 11.25 -2.57 -3.68
CA ILE A 143 10.66 -2.09 -2.43
C ILE A 143 9.16 -2.33 -2.46
N THR A 144 8.66 -2.93 -1.39
CA THR A 144 7.26 -3.19 -1.11
C THR A 144 6.90 -2.54 0.23
N PHE A 145 5.62 -2.41 0.53
CA PHE A 145 5.20 -2.07 1.88
C PHE A 145 4.03 -2.94 2.33
N LYS A 146 3.87 -3.06 3.64
CA LYS A 146 2.70 -3.70 4.24
C LYS A 146 2.18 -2.88 5.41
N ASN A 147 0.91 -3.04 5.71
CA ASN A 147 0.33 -2.69 7.00
C ASN A 147 -0.10 -3.98 7.72
N SER A 148 -0.75 -3.86 8.87
CA SER A 148 -1.19 -5.03 9.64
C SER A 148 -2.25 -5.91 8.97
N LYS A 149 -2.81 -5.49 7.82
CA LYS A 149 -3.88 -6.18 7.10
C LYS A 149 -3.51 -6.58 5.68
N GLN A 150 -2.59 -5.88 5.04
CA GLN A 150 -2.40 -5.94 3.59
C GLN A 150 -0.95 -5.63 3.18
N HIS A 151 -0.53 -6.26 2.08
CA HIS A 151 0.79 -6.08 1.44
C HIS A 151 0.58 -5.52 0.04
N PHE A 152 1.44 -4.58 -0.32
CA PHE A 152 1.51 -3.91 -1.61
C PHE A 152 2.91 -4.06 -2.24
N PRO A 153 3.01 -4.48 -3.52
CA PRO A 153 1.90 -4.81 -4.42
C PRO A 153 1.17 -6.08 -3.99
N ASN A 154 0.06 -6.39 -4.65
CA ASN A 154 -0.73 -7.58 -4.34
C ASN A 154 0.11 -8.87 -4.49
N HIS A 155 -0.39 -9.98 -3.95
CA HIS A 155 0.33 -11.25 -4.01
C HIS A 155 0.59 -11.76 -5.45
N LYS A 156 -0.33 -11.49 -6.39
CA LYS A 156 -0.18 -11.92 -7.79
C LYS A 156 1.01 -11.24 -8.47
N ILE A 157 1.25 -9.96 -8.17
CA ILE A 157 2.37 -9.19 -8.70
C ILE A 157 3.66 -9.54 -7.95
N LEU A 158 3.60 -9.72 -6.62
CA LEU A 158 4.76 -10.19 -5.86
C LEU A 158 5.30 -11.52 -6.39
N GLN A 159 4.43 -12.43 -6.85
CA GLN A 159 4.83 -13.70 -7.47
C GLN A 159 5.55 -13.54 -8.82
N LYS A 160 5.40 -12.39 -9.50
CA LYS A 160 6.12 -12.09 -10.75
C LYS A 160 7.57 -11.69 -10.50
N ILE A 161 7.89 -11.26 -9.28
CA ILE A 161 9.26 -10.94 -8.89
C ILE A 161 9.96 -12.25 -8.54
N SER A 162 11.09 -12.54 -9.20
CA SER A 162 11.81 -13.82 -8.97
C SER A 162 12.23 -13.94 -7.49
N LYS A 163 12.13 -15.16 -6.95
CA LYS A 163 12.49 -15.47 -5.55
C LYS A 163 13.95 -15.18 -5.23
N ASP A 164 14.80 -15.15 -6.26
CA ASP A 164 16.23 -14.86 -6.15
C ASP A 164 16.52 -13.35 -6.08
N HIS A 165 15.49 -12.50 -6.17
CA HIS A 165 15.66 -11.06 -5.99
C HIS A 165 15.59 -10.68 -4.50
N LEU A 166 16.42 -9.72 -4.14
CA LEU A 166 16.32 -9.05 -2.86
C LEU A 166 15.03 -8.22 -2.83
N LEU A 167 14.22 -8.48 -1.80
CA LEU A 167 12.99 -7.75 -1.51
C LEU A 167 13.17 -6.93 -0.25
N LEU A 168 12.84 -5.64 -0.34
CA LEU A 168 12.79 -4.76 0.81
C LEU A 168 11.34 -4.48 1.16
N THR A 169 10.92 -4.86 2.36
CA THR A 169 9.55 -4.65 2.83
C THR A 169 9.54 -3.62 3.95
N VAL A 170 8.82 -2.52 3.73
CA VAL A 170 8.57 -1.51 4.75
C VAL A 170 7.25 -1.82 5.46
N ASP A 171 7.32 -2.16 6.74
CA ASP A 171 6.15 -2.37 7.59
C ASP A 171 5.68 -1.02 8.16
N LYS A 172 4.46 -0.62 7.82
CA LYS A 172 3.84 0.64 8.29
C LYS A 172 3.12 0.47 9.63
N GLY A 173 3.04 -0.75 10.17
CA GLY A 173 2.32 -1.09 11.39
C GLY A 173 0.80 -1.03 11.21
N ASN A 174 0.10 -0.68 12.29
CA ASN A 174 -1.36 -0.56 12.30
C ASN A 174 -1.90 0.70 11.61
N PHE A 175 -1.03 1.67 11.30
CA PHE A 175 -1.44 2.96 10.77
C PHE A 175 -0.94 3.14 9.33
N TYR A 176 -1.81 3.64 8.46
CA TYR A 176 -1.44 4.05 7.10
C TYR A 176 -0.29 5.07 7.05
N ARG A 177 -0.07 5.83 8.14
CA ARG A 177 0.95 6.87 8.21
C ARG A 177 2.22 6.44 8.94
N GLY A 178 2.27 5.22 9.47
CA GLY A 178 3.44 4.72 10.19
C GLY A 178 4.56 4.26 9.27
N LEU A 179 5.75 4.14 9.88
CA LEU A 179 6.92 3.46 9.35
C LEU A 179 7.56 2.72 10.54
N ASN A 180 7.21 1.46 10.75
CA ASN A 180 7.59 0.72 11.94
C ASN A 180 8.94 0.02 11.80
N LYS A 181 9.10 -0.70 10.68
CA LYS A 181 10.24 -1.59 10.48
C LYS A 181 10.56 -1.71 9.00
N VAL A 182 11.83 -1.93 8.69
CA VAL A 182 12.26 -2.35 7.36
C VAL A 182 12.90 -3.73 7.44
N THR A 183 12.52 -4.60 6.52
CA THR A 183 13.05 -5.97 6.43
C THR A 183 13.58 -6.18 5.02
N LEU A 184 14.82 -6.66 4.93
CA LEU A 184 15.43 -7.11 3.69
C LEU A 184 15.40 -8.64 3.67
N SER A 185 14.84 -9.22 2.61
CA SER A 185 14.73 -10.65 2.44
C SER A 185 15.20 -11.12 1.06
N LEU A 186 15.62 -12.37 0.99
CA LEU A 186 15.96 -13.10 -0.22
C LEU A 186 15.36 -14.49 -0.10
N ASP A 187 14.67 -14.97 -1.13
CA ASP A 187 13.96 -16.25 -1.10
C ASP A 187 13.11 -16.43 0.18
N HIS A 188 12.35 -15.38 0.52
CA HIS A 188 11.50 -15.30 1.71
C HIS A 188 12.23 -15.43 3.07
N LYS A 189 13.56 -15.50 3.09
CA LYS A 189 14.36 -15.51 4.32
C LYS A 189 14.80 -14.10 4.65
N ILE A 190 14.62 -13.71 5.91
CA ILE A 190 15.08 -12.42 6.40
C ILE A 190 16.61 -12.44 6.49
N ILE A 191 17.25 -11.54 5.75
CA ILE A 191 18.70 -11.32 5.80
C ILE A 191 19.01 -10.24 6.84
N ARG A 192 18.21 -9.17 6.82
CA ARG A 192 18.42 -8.01 7.69
C ARG A 192 17.10 -7.38 8.06
N GLU A 193 17.06 -6.80 9.24
CA GLU A 193 15.90 -6.11 9.75
C GLU A 193 16.34 -4.92 10.61
N GLU A 194 15.60 -3.82 10.52
CA GLU A 194 15.86 -2.64 11.33
C GLU A 194 14.54 -2.02 11.80
N SER A 195 14.44 -1.74 13.10
CA SER A 195 13.34 -0.96 13.65
C SER A 195 13.51 0.50 13.27
N LEU A 196 12.50 1.06 12.63
CA LEU A 196 12.47 2.47 12.25
C LEU A 196 11.94 3.34 13.40
N ASN A 197 11.06 2.77 14.22
CA ASN A 197 10.53 3.42 15.41
C ASN A 197 11.47 3.19 16.60
N ASN A 198 11.87 4.28 17.27
CA ASN A 198 12.31 4.22 18.65
C ASN A 198 11.05 4.17 19.54
N ILE A 199 10.48 2.99 19.71
CA ILE A 199 9.81 2.73 20.99
C ILE A 199 10.91 2.14 21.86
N THR A 200 11.62 3.01 22.60
CA THR A 200 12.18 2.54 23.86
C THR A 200 10.99 2.01 24.66
N ALA A 201 10.96 0.70 24.87
CA ALA A 201 10.05 0.06 25.81
C ALA A 201 10.24 0.67 27.21
#